data_AF-A0A0N5D0Q7-F1
#
_entry.id   AF-A0A0N5D0Q7-F1
#
_cell.length_a   1.000
_cell.length_b   1.000
_cell.length_c   1.000
_cell.angle_alpha   90.00
_cell.angle_beta   90.00
_cell.angle_gamma   90.00
#
_symmetry.space_group_name_H-M   'P 1'
#
loop_
_entity.id
_entity.type
_entity.pdbx_description
1 polymer ?
#
loop_
_entity_poly.entity_id
_entity_poly.type
_entity_poly.pdbx_seq_one_letter_code
_entity_poly.pdbx_strand_id
1 'polypeptide(L)'
;MRLPISLVLIAVTQLKPMLLMKGHEILQDNDVEFWIEVELHTVHWKPSCLTTGGCAHPRFRISKFNKVNNEIISVSWSITENFVEKHSRKFITHWVNGKPHEITMHCEVIGMDPLYGFLRTCDTTQTTEIFSEEENNEEVDSFRISEANDELATDEQLDKLIIEIRAKCFNASLAVRKFTNHCPWCSKQKDIALVSAEREVNWQIFFGLIMD
;
A
#
# COMPACT_ATOMS: atom_id res chain seq x y z
N MET A 1 43.94 -7.39 -85.30
CA MET A 1 42.89 -8.38 -85.63
C MET A 1 42.13 -8.74 -84.35
N ARG A 2 40.81 -8.60 -84.38
CA ARG A 2 39.77 -9.23 -83.54
C ARG A 2 39.80 -9.07 -81.99
N LEU A 3 38.84 -8.28 -81.50
CA LEU A 3 38.08 -8.38 -80.22
C LEU A 3 37.30 -9.72 -80.13
N PRO A 4 36.50 -10.04 -79.05
CA PRO A 4 36.34 -9.48 -77.68
C PRO A 4 36.26 -10.60 -76.59
N ILE A 5 35.93 -10.29 -75.32
CA ILE A 5 34.80 -10.92 -74.56
C ILE A 5 34.60 -10.25 -73.17
N SER A 6 33.36 -9.76 -73.00
CA SER A 6 32.48 -9.61 -71.81
C SER A 6 32.87 -8.88 -70.53
N LEU A 7 32.31 -7.66 -70.43
CA LEU A 7 31.29 -7.20 -69.47
C LEU A 7 30.91 -8.13 -68.29
N VAL A 8 31.07 -7.60 -67.06
CA VAL A 8 30.11 -7.79 -65.95
C VAL A 8 29.93 -6.44 -65.24
N LEU A 9 28.74 -5.86 -65.39
CA LEU A 9 28.25 -4.71 -64.62
C LEU A 9 27.56 -5.25 -63.36
N ILE A 10 28.08 -4.93 -62.17
CA ILE A 10 27.37 -5.16 -60.91
C ILE A 10 26.76 -3.83 -60.48
N ALA A 11 25.45 -3.68 -60.66
CA ALA A 11 24.67 -2.62 -60.06
C ALA A 11 24.29 -3.04 -58.63
N VAL A 12 24.92 -2.46 -57.61
CA VAL A 12 24.51 -2.62 -56.21
C VAL A 12 23.49 -1.53 -55.90
N THR A 13 22.21 -1.87 -55.96
CA THR A 13 21.12 -1.03 -55.46
C THR A 13 21.06 -1.14 -53.94
N GLN A 14 21.43 -0.07 -53.25
CA GLN A 14 21.25 0.08 -51.80
C GLN A 14 19.74 0.20 -51.48
N LEU A 15 19.17 -0.86 -50.90
CA LEU A 15 17.86 -0.80 -50.24
C LEU A 15 18.07 -0.26 -48.82
N LYS A 16 17.66 0.99 -48.57
CA LYS A 16 17.46 1.52 -47.21
C LYS A 16 16.10 1.04 -46.71
N PRO A 17 16.01 0.20 -45.65
CA PRO A 17 14.76 0.00 -44.95
C PRO A 17 14.49 1.22 -44.06
N MET A 18 13.51 2.03 -44.47
CA MET A 18 12.88 3.05 -43.64
C MET A 18 11.90 2.33 -42.71
N LEU A 19 12.40 1.77 -41.60
CA LEU A 19 11.54 1.29 -40.52
C LEU A 19 11.07 2.50 -39.71
N LEU A 20 9.84 2.89 -40.03
CA LEU A 20 8.97 3.77 -39.26
C LEU A 20 8.95 3.30 -37.79
N MET A 21 9.52 4.11 -36.90
CA MET A 21 9.27 3.96 -35.47
C MET A 21 7.78 4.22 -35.24
N LYS A 22 7.01 3.16 -34.99
CA LYS A 22 5.77 3.32 -34.23
C LYS A 22 6.21 3.69 -32.83
N GLY A 23 6.09 4.98 -32.50
CA GLY A 23 6.11 5.42 -31.11
C GLY A 23 5.06 4.59 -30.37
N HIS A 24 5.54 3.73 -29.47
CA HIS A 24 4.71 3.22 -28.41
C HIS A 24 4.41 4.45 -27.56
N GLU A 25 3.22 5.02 -27.74
CA GLU A 25 2.63 5.85 -26.70
C GLU A 25 2.61 4.97 -25.46
N ILE A 26 3.61 5.16 -24.59
CA ILE A 26 3.52 4.72 -23.21
C ILE A 26 2.32 5.50 -22.71
N LEU A 27 1.16 4.84 -22.63
CA LEU A 27 0.13 5.22 -21.70
C LEU A 27 0.84 5.19 -20.35
N GLN A 28 1.34 6.34 -19.94
CA GLN A 28 1.86 6.55 -18.61
C GLN A 28 0.61 6.45 -17.73
N ASP A 29 0.29 5.23 -17.33
CA ASP A 29 -0.58 4.98 -16.20
C ASP A 29 0.12 5.69 -15.05
N ASN A 30 -0.27 6.93 -14.82
CA ASN A 30 0.34 7.73 -13.78
C ASN A 30 -0.01 7.03 -12.48
N ASP A 31 0.99 6.39 -11.87
CA ASP A 31 0.93 5.95 -10.48
C ASP A 31 0.49 7.18 -9.67
N VAL A 32 -0.78 7.21 -9.30
CA VAL A 32 -1.33 8.27 -8.44
C VAL A 32 -0.95 7.91 -7.02
N GLU A 33 -0.39 8.85 -6.28
CA GLU A 33 -0.12 8.68 -4.86
C GLU A 33 -1.42 8.50 -4.08
N PHE A 34 -1.49 7.49 -3.21
CA PHE A 34 -2.70 7.23 -2.44
C PHE A 34 -2.41 6.74 -1.02
N TRP A 35 -3.41 6.84 -0.16
CA TRP A 35 -3.36 6.36 1.21
C TRP A 35 -4.48 5.37 1.48
N ILE A 36 -4.20 4.42 2.37
CA ILE A 36 -5.19 3.46 2.88
C ILE A 36 -5.18 3.53 4.41
N GLU A 37 -6.32 3.83 5.00
CA GLU A 37 -6.58 3.70 6.44
C GLU A 37 -7.28 2.36 6.71
N VAL A 38 -6.76 1.59 7.67
CA VAL A 38 -7.43 0.38 8.19
C VAL A 38 -7.63 0.50 9.69
N GLU A 39 -8.83 0.20 10.18
CA GLU A 39 -9.19 0.17 11.59
C GLU A 39 -9.71 -1.22 11.95
N LEU A 40 -9.08 -1.88 12.93
CA LEU A 40 -9.55 -3.17 13.43
C LEU A 40 -10.72 -2.93 14.39
N HIS A 41 -11.90 -3.44 14.07
CA HIS A 41 -13.11 -3.25 14.88
C HIS A 41 -13.32 -4.39 15.88
N THR A 42 -13.25 -5.64 15.42
CA THR A 42 -13.47 -6.80 16.28
C THR A 42 -12.59 -7.97 15.86
N VAL A 43 -12.25 -8.82 16.84
CA VAL A 43 -11.64 -10.13 16.61
C VAL A 43 -12.41 -11.16 17.44
N HIS A 44 -13.11 -12.05 16.75
CA HIS A 44 -13.87 -13.14 17.35
C HIS A 44 -13.07 -14.44 17.26
N TRP A 45 -12.65 -14.94 18.42
CA TRP A 45 -11.93 -16.21 18.54
C TRP A 45 -12.90 -17.40 18.49
N LYS A 46 -12.56 -18.42 17.71
CA LYS A 46 -13.39 -19.63 17.61
C LYS A 46 -13.16 -20.55 18.83
N PRO A 47 -14.20 -21.23 19.35
CA PRO A 47 -14.12 -21.96 20.64
C PRO A 47 -13.03 -23.03 20.71
N SER A 48 -12.68 -23.68 19.60
CA SER A 48 -11.63 -24.72 19.54
C SER A 48 -10.20 -24.16 19.46
N CYS A 49 -10.05 -22.83 19.42
CA CYS A 49 -8.78 -22.15 19.24
C CYS A 49 -8.36 -21.39 20.50
N LEU A 50 -8.91 -21.80 21.65
CA LEU A 50 -8.50 -21.38 23.00
C LEU A 50 -6.98 -21.13 23.00
N THR A 51 -6.60 -19.86 22.91
CA THR A 51 -5.25 -19.29 23.10
C THR A 51 -4.17 -19.52 22.04
N THR A 52 -4.40 -19.26 20.74
CA THR A 52 -3.29 -19.20 19.75
C THR A 52 -2.47 -20.50 19.66
N GLY A 53 -3.18 -21.62 19.50
CA GLY A 53 -2.74 -23.00 19.77
C GLY A 53 -1.36 -23.43 19.27
N GLY A 54 -0.31 -23.00 19.98
CA GLY A 54 1.09 -23.30 19.68
C GLY A 54 2.05 -22.11 19.70
N CYS A 55 1.63 -20.93 20.16
CA CYS A 55 2.48 -19.75 20.23
C CYS A 55 2.50 -19.10 21.62
N ALA A 56 3.70 -18.78 22.09
CA ALA A 56 3.95 -17.89 23.23
C ALA A 56 3.99 -16.43 22.76
N HIS A 57 3.53 -15.51 23.62
CA HIS A 57 3.46 -14.07 23.36
C HIS A 57 2.83 -13.70 22.00
N PRO A 58 1.60 -14.15 21.73
CA PRO A 58 0.99 -13.96 20.43
C PRO A 58 0.71 -12.48 20.13
N ARG A 59 0.84 -12.13 18.85
CA ARG A 59 0.56 -10.81 18.30
C ARG A 59 -0.37 -10.94 17.11
N PHE A 60 -1.36 -10.06 17.04
CA PHE A 60 -2.20 -9.89 15.87
C PHE A 60 -1.47 -8.95 14.89
N ARG A 61 -1.28 -9.38 13.65
CA ARG A 61 -0.60 -8.64 12.59
C ARG A 61 -1.55 -8.42 11.41
N ILE A 62 -1.61 -7.18 10.93
CA ILE A 62 -2.25 -6.84 9.65
C ILE A 62 -1.12 -6.48 8.67
N SER A 63 -1.19 -7.03 7.47
CA SER A 63 -0.21 -6.80 6.41
C SER A 63 -0.92 -6.39 5.13
N LYS A 64 -0.48 -5.29 4.51
CA LYS A 64 -0.91 -4.84 3.19
C LYS A 64 0.21 -5.14 2.19
N PHE A 65 -0.15 -5.68 1.04
CA PHE A 65 0.77 -6.09 -0.01
C PHE A 65 0.42 -5.43 -1.33
N ASN A 66 1.40 -4.78 -1.93
CA ASN A 66 1.29 -4.21 -3.26
C ASN A 66 1.69 -5.25 -4.32
N LYS A 67 0.74 -5.63 -5.17
CA LYS A 67 0.95 -6.62 -6.25
C LYS A 67 1.94 -6.15 -7.32
N VAL A 68 2.14 -4.84 -7.49
CA VAL A 68 2.96 -4.26 -8.55
C VAL A 68 4.45 -4.35 -8.23
N ASN A 69 4.83 -3.93 -7.02
CA ASN A 69 6.24 -3.81 -6.62
C ASN A 69 6.64 -4.80 -5.50
N ASN A 70 5.71 -5.64 -5.04
CA ASN A 70 5.87 -6.57 -3.91
C ASN A 70 6.19 -5.89 -2.56
N GLU A 71 5.89 -4.61 -2.41
CA GLU A 71 6.03 -3.89 -1.14
C GLU A 71 5.04 -4.42 -0.09
N ILE A 72 5.53 -4.64 1.13
CA ILE A 72 4.72 -5.09 2.27
C ILE A 72 4.84 -4.06 3.39
N ILE A 73 3.69 -3.57 3.86
CA ILE A 73 3.62 -2.72 5.05
C ILE A 73 2.74 -3.42 6.09
N SER A 74 3.25 -3.58 7.31
CA SER A 74 2.56 -4.31 8.38
C SER A 74 2.54 -3.55 9.70
N VAL A 75 1.50 -3.80 10.49
CA VAL A 75 1.39 -3.38 11.89
C VAL A 75 1.07 -4.60 12.76
N SER A 76 1.53 -4.62 14.01
CA SER A 76 1.16 -5.69 14.93
C SER A 76 0.97 -5.21 16.36
N TRP A 77 0.07 -5.89 17.08
CA TRP A 77 -0.24 -5.63 18.48
C TRP A 77 -0.20 -6.93 19.29
N SER A 78 0.24 -6.86 20.55
CA SER A 78 0.15 -8.00 21.46
C SER A 78 -1.32 -8.35 21.72
N ILE A 79 -1.65 -9.64 21.68
CA ILE A 79 -3.00 -10.12 22.00
C ILE A 79 -3.13 -10.19 23.52
N THR A 80 -3.76 -9.17 24.08
CA THR A 80 -4.16 -9.05 25.49
C THR A 80 -5.69 -8.98 25.60
N GLU A 81 -6.24 -9.01 26.81
CA GLU A 81 -7.66 -8.74 27.01
C GLU A 81 -8.01 -7.31 26.55
N ASN A 82 -9.02 -7.21 25.69
CA ASN A 82 -9.47 -5.98 25.04
C ASN A 82 -8.36 -5.26 24.24
N PHE A 83 -7.45 -6.02 23.60
CA PHE A 83 -6.37 -5.44 22.81
C PHE A 83 -6.87 -4.58 21.64
N VAL A 84 -8.07 -4.85 21.12
CA VAL A 84 -8.68 -4.03 20.08
C VAL A 84 -8.93 -2.63 20.65
N GLU A 85 -9.76 -2.49 21.67
CA GLU A 85 -10.04 -1.20 22.31
C GLU A 85 -8.79 -0.47 22.83
N LYS A 86 -7.82 -1.20 23.41
CA LYS A 86 -6.65 -0.60 24.05
C LYS A 86 -5.51 -0.28 23.08
N HIS A 87 -5.37 -1.03 22.00
CA HIS A 87 -4.17 -1.02 21.17
C HIS A 87 -4.43 -0.88 19.69
N SER A 88 -5.60 -1.25 19.16
CA SER A 88 -5.86 -1.07 17.73
C SER A 88 -5.99 0.41 17.42
N ARG A 89 -4.96 0.94 16.77
CA ARG A 89 -4.95 2.28 16.19
C ARG A 89 -5.21 2.17 14.70
N LYS A 90 -5.68 3.25 14.11
CA LYS A 90 -5.75 3.42 12.65
C LYS A 90 -4.40 3.10 12.03
N PHE A 91 -4.38 2.08 11.17
CA PHE A 91 -3.23 1.65 10.41
C PHE A 91 -3.24 2.33 9.04
N ILE A 92 -2.58 3.48 9.00
CA ILE A 92 -2.48 4.34 7.82
C ILE A 92 -1.21 3.96 7.06
N THR A 93 -1.37 3.76 5.76
CA THR A 93 -0.25 3.46 4.84
C THR A 93 -0.33 4.36 3.63
N HIS A 94 0.84 4.73 3.12
CA HIS A 94 1.05 5.58 1.97
C HIS A 94 1.68 4.76 0.85
N TRP A 95 1.24 4.97 -0.38
CA TRP A 95 1.66 4.20 -1.55
C TRP A 95 1.93 5.13 -2.73
N VAL A 96 3.03 4.86 -3.43
CA VAL A 96 3.49 5.64 -4.59
C VAL A 96 3.51 4.84 -5.89
N ASN A 97 3.16 3.55 -5.83
CA ASN A 97 3.13 2.66 -6.99
C ASN A 97 1.84 1.87 -7.03
N GLY A 98 1.31 1.67 -8.24
CA GLY A 98 0.08 0.94 -8.46
C GLY A 98 -1.18 1.72 -8.08
N LYS A 99 -2.27 0.98 -7.94
CA LYS A 99 -3.63 1.49 -7.65
C LYS A 99 -4.19 0.87 -6.37
N PRO A 100 -5.19 1.50 -5.73
CA PRO A 100 -5.81 0.96 -4.52
C PRO A 100 -6.30 -0.50 -4.66
N HIS A 101 -6.89 -0.88 -5.80
CA HIS A 101 -7.39 -2.26 -6.03
C HIS A 101 -6.26 -3.30 -6.19
N GLU A 102 -5.02 -2.85 -6.38
CA GLU A 102 -3.84 -3.72 -6.44
C GLU A 102 -3.24 -3.98 -5.06
N ILE A 103 -3.70 -3.26 -4.04
CA ILE A 103 -3.36 -3.53 -2.65
C ILE A 103 -4.25 -4.64 -2.12
N THR A 104 -3.59 -5.70 -1.67
CA THR A 104 -4.24 -6.79 -0.95
C THR A 104 -3.88 -6.75 0.52
N MET A 105 -4.66 -7.45 1.33
CA MET A 105 -4.46 -7.53 2.76
C MET A 105 -4.69 -8.93 3.28
N HIS A 106 -3.92 -9.29 4.30
CA HIS A 106 -4.16 -10.47 5.11
C HIS A 106 -3.87 -10.16 6.58
N CYS A 107 -4.44 -10.99 7.45
CA CYS A 107 -4.23 -10.92 8.89
C CYS A 107 -3.59 -12.20 9.39
N GLU A 108 -2.71 -12.08 10.38
CA GLU A 108 -1.98 -13.20 10.98
C GLU A 108 -2.00 -13.10 12.49
N VAL A 109 -1.95 -14.26 13.13
CA VAL A 109 -1.48 -14.39 14.50
C VAL A 109 -0.07 -14.92 14.43
N ILE A 110 0.90 -14.14 14.91
CA ILE A 110 2.30 -14.53 14.99
C ILE A 110 2.73 -14.66 16.45
N GLY A 111 3.71 -15.50 16.74
CA GLY A 111 4.22 -15.66 18.08
C GLY A 111 5.42 -16.60 18.13
N MET A 112 5.98 -16.76 19.31
CA MET A 112 7.16 -17.60 19.53
C MET A 112 6.73 -19.06 19.66
N ASP A 113 7.43 -19.96 18.99
CA ASP A 113 7.28 -21.39 19.25
C ASP A 113 7.69 -21.68 20.70
N PRO A 114 6.82 -22.26 21.54
CA PRO A 114 7.11 -22.44 22.96
C PRO A 114 8.18 -23.51 23.22
N LEU A 115 8.46 -24.41 22.26
CA LEU A 115 9.47 -25.46 22.40
C LEU A 115 10.83 -24.97 21.92
N TYR A 116 10.86 -24.28 20.78
CA TYR A 116 12.12 -23.93 20.09
C TYR A 116 12.48 -22.44 20.17
N GLY A 117 11.54 -21.57 20.53
CA GLY A 117 11.79 -20.14 20.72
C GLY A 117 12.03 -19.34 19.45
N PHE A 118 11.63 -19.83 18.27
CA PHE A 118 11.66 -19.04 17.03
C PHE A 118 10.29 -18.44 16.71
N LEU A 119 10.26 -17.32 15.99
CA LEU A 119 9.02 -16.69 15.56
C LEU A 119 8.34 -17.54 14.47
N ARG A 120 7.03 -17.76 14.62
CA ARG A 120 6.20 -18.49 13.65
C ARG A 120 4.83 -17.85 13.47
N THR A 121 4.20 -18.15 12.35
CA THR A 121 2.76 -17.89 12.14
C THR A 121 1.95 -19.00 12.80
N CYS A 122 1.03 -18.61 13.66
CA CYS A 122 0.16 -19.49 14.46
C CYS A 122 -1.20 -19.70 13.77
N ASP A 123 -1.68 -18.66 13.10
CA ASP A 123 -2.88 -18.68 12.26
C ASP A 123 -2.78 -17.57 11.21
N THR A 124 -3.42 -17.74 10.06
CA THR A 124 -3.39 -16.76 8.97
C THR A 124 -4.69 -16.79 8.19
N THR A 125 -5.09 -15.63 7.68
CA THR A 125 -6.15 -15.52 6.70
C THR A 125 -5.60 -15.80 5.30
N GLN A 126 -6.51 -15.99 4.34
CA GLN A 126 -6.14 -15.82 2.94
C GLN A 126 -5.89 -14.34 2.64
N THR A 127 -5.17 -14.08 1.56
CA THR A 127 -5.00 -12.75 1.00
C THR A 127 -6.30 -12.30 0.35
N THR A 128 -6.77 -11.10 0.68
CA THR A 128 -8.04 -10.53 0.21
C THR A 128 -7.78 -9.20 -0.47
N GLU A 129 -8.45 -8.96 -1.59
CA GLU A 129 -8.48 -7.65 -2.25
C GLU A 129 -9.35 -6.70 -1.43
N ILE A 130 -8.83 -5.51 -1.12
CA ILE A 130 -9.54 -4.56 -0.27
C ILE A 130 -10.56 -3.77 -1.09
N PHE A 131 -10.20 -3.39 -2.31
CA PHE A 131 -10.99 -2.52 -3.19
C PHE A 131 -11.17 -3.19 -4.54
N SER A 132 -12.36 -3.03 -5.12
CA SER A 132 -12.67 -3.51 -6.47
C SER A 132 -12.25 -2.50 -7.54
N GLU A 133 -11.93 -2.99 -8.74
CA GLU A 133 -11.53 -2.17 -9.89
C GLU A 133 -12.69 -1.30 -10.44
N GLU A 134 -13.94 -1.72 -10.19
CA GLU A 134 -15.15 -1.15 -10.80
C GLU A 134 -15.70 0.12 -10.12
N GLU A 135 -15.11 0.60 -9.02
CA GLU A 135 -15.57 1.78 -8.26
C GLU A 135 -15.20 3.13 -8.91
N ASN A 136 -15.40 3.27 -10.23
CA ASN A 136 -15.23 4.54 -10.93
C ASN A 136 -16.48 4.99 -11.71
N ASN A 137 -17.60 4.27 -11.67
CA ASN A 137 -18.87 4.78 -12.16
C ASN A 137 -20.03 4.21 -11.34
N GLU A 138 -20.87 5.12 -10.83
CA GLU A 138 -22.16 4.89 -10.18
C GLU A 138 -22.13 4.69 -8.66
N GLU A 139 -22.70 5.68 -7.95
CA GLU A 139 -23.32 5.48 -6.65
C GLU A 139 -24.26 4.27 -6.70
N VAL A 140 -24.39 3.56 -5.55
CA VAL A 140 -25.30 2.41 -5.28
C VAL A 140 -24.69 1.05 -5.65
N ASP A 141 -24.40 0.12 -4.72
CA ASP A 141 -25.29 -0.46 -3.71
C ASP A 141 -24.47 -0.96 -2.50
N SER A 142 -24.36 -0.15 -1.45
CA SER A 142 -23.86 -0.60 -0.16
C SER A 142 -24.95 -1.37 0.57
N PHE A 143 -24.60 -2.52 1.14
CA PHE A 143 -25.45 -3.25 2.09
C PHE A 143 -25.86 -2.30 3.24
N ARG A 144 -27.04 -1.70 3.12
CA ARG A 144 -27.63 -0.82 4.13
C ARG A 144 -28.07 -1.64 5.34
N ILE A 145 -27.25 -1.69 6.38
CA ILE A 145 -27.79 -1.86 7.73
C ILE A 145 -28.44 -0.53 8.08
N SER A 146 -29.76 -0.51 8.00
CA SER A 146 -30.58 0.59 8.50
C SER A 146 -30.73 0.41 10.02
N GLU A 147 -29.96 1.17 10.79
CA GLU A 147 -30.40 1.58 12.12
C GLU A 147 -30.56 3.10 12.11
N ALA A 148 -31.80 3.51 12.31
CA ALA A 148 -32.26 4.89 12.25
C ALA A 148 -31.74 5.71 13.43
N ASN A 149 -31.52 7.00 13.13
CA ASN A 149 -31.34 8.15 14.02
C ASN A 149 -29.89 8.53 14.38
N ASP A 150 -29.20 9.21 13.47
CA ASP A 150 -28.47 10.43 13.83
C ASP A 150 -28.29 11.34 12.60
N GLU A 151 -28.95 12.50 12.61
CA GLU A 151 -28.88 13.52 11.56
C GLU A 151 -27.61 14.37 11.74
N LEU A 152 -26.44 13.87 11.30
CA LEU A 152 -25.31 14.66 10.80
C LEU A 152 -24.18 13.76 10.25
N ALA A 153 -24.49 12.92 9.27
CA ALA A 153 -23.44 12.21 8.54
C ALA A 153 -22.64 13.22 7.69
N THR A 154 -21.44 13.57 8.12
CA THR A 154 -20.47 14.30 7.30
C THR A 154 -20.08 13.43 6.10
N ASP A 155 -19.71 14.08 4.98
CA ASP A 155 -19.21 13.49 3.73
C ASP A 155 -18.13 12.39 3.95
N GLU A 156 -17.47 12.41 5.11
CA GLU A 156 -16.46 11.45 5.57
C GLU A 156 -17.00 10.03 5.88
N GLN A 157 -18.32 9.84 5.96
CA GLN A 157 -18.93 8.54 6.25
C GLN A 157 -19.17 7.68 5.00
N LEU A 158 -19.18 8.28 3.80
CA LEU A 158 -19.57 7.59 2.56
C LEU A 158 -18.54 6.57 2.06
N ASP A 159 -17.24 6.74 2.36
CA ASP A 159 -16.15 5.91 1.79
C ASP A 159 -15.59 4.85 2.77
N LYS A 160 -16.27 4.56 3.89
CA LYS A 160 -15.85 3.52 4.85
C LYS A 160 -16.38 2.15 4.44
N LEU A 161 -15.52 1.28 3.94
CA LEU A 161 -15.85 -0.12 3.65
C LEU A 161 -15.60 -0.99 4.89
N ILE A 162 -16.58 -1.80 5.31
CA ILE A 162 -16.38 -2.83 6.34
C ILE A 162 -16.14 -4.17 5.64
N ILE A 163 -15.03 -4.82 5.98
CA ILE A 163 -14.69 -6.14 5.47
C ILE A 163 -14.56 -7.16 6.61
N GLU A 164 -15.05 -8.36 6.36
CA GLU A 164 -14.85 -9.51 7.24
C GLU A 164 -13.79 -10.43 6.67
N ILE A 165 -12.77 -10.73 7.48
CA ILE A 165 -11.72 -11.69 7.11
C ILE A 165 -11.76 -12.87 8.07
N ARG A 166 -11.59 -14.07 7.52
CA ARG A 166 -11.74 -15.34 8.24
C ARG A 166 -10.44 -16.14 8.17
N ALA A 167 -9.94 -16.53 9.33
CA ALA A 167 -8.84 -17.46 9.50
C ALA A 167 -9.36 -18.79 10.07
N LYS A 168 -8.45 -19.73 10.39
CA LYS A 168 -8.86 -20.98 11.02
C LYS A 168 -9.41 -20.72 12.41
N CYS A 169 -8.75 -19.86 13.19
CA CYS A 169 -8.99 -19.66 14.61
C CYS A 169 -9.63 -18.34 15.00
N PHE A 170 -9.68 -17.37 14.09
CA PHE A 170 -10.37 -16.11 14.33
C PHE A 170 -11.16 -15.65 13.10
N ASN A 171 -12.14 -14.80 13.36
CA ASN A 171 -12.74 -13.91 12.36
C ASN A 171 -12.45 -12.48 12.80
N ALA A 172 -12.13 -11.59 11.88
CA ALA A 172 -11.88 -10.19 12.16
C ALA A 172 -12.78 -9.31 11.29
N SER A 173 -13.32 -8.25 11.89
CA SER A 173 -13.98 -7.17 11.17
C SER A 173 -13.04 -5.97 11.12
N LEU A 174 -12.79 -5.46 9.93
CA LEU A 174 -11.95 -4.30 9.70
C LEU A 174 -12.73 -3.27 8.91
N ALA A 175 -12.49 -2.02 9.21
CA ALA A 175 -12.94 -0.94 8.37
C ALA A 175 -11.80 -0.35 7.59
N VAL A 176 -12.04 -0.06 6.32
CA VAL A 176 -11.02 0.35 5.38
C VAL A 176 -11.51 1.56 4.60
N ARG A 177 -10.60 2.49 4.35
CA ARG A 177 -10.83 3.71 3.58
C ARG A 177 -9.63 3.96 2.66
N LYS A 178 -9.86 4.42 1.44
CA LYS A 178 -8.82 4.90 0.53
C LYS A 178 -8.93 6.42 0.38
N PHE A 179 -7.78 7.07 0.17
CA PHE A 179 -7.69 8.48 -0.16
C PHE A 179 -6.76 8.63 -1.36
N THR A 180 -7.30 9.01 -2.52
CA THR A 180 -6.54 9.15 -3.77
C THR A 180 -6.30 10.61 -4.16
N ASN A 181 -7.15 11.53 -3.67
CA ASN A 181 -7.14 12.92 -4.10
C ASN A 181 -6.45 13.87 -3.10
N HIS A 182 -6.36 13.47 -1.83
CA HIS A 182 -5.73 14.26 -0.78
C HIS A 182 -5.23 13.36 0.35
N CYS A 183 -4.25 13.86 1.11
CA CYS A 183 -3.76 13.21 2.33
C CYS A 183 -4.40 13.88 3.57
N PRO A 184 -5.30 13.21 4.31
CA PRO A 184 -5.95 13.78 5.50
C PRO A 184 -4.97 14.13 6.63
N TRP A 185 -3.82 13.46 6.69
CA TRP A 185 -2.84 13.60 7.78
C TRP A 185 -1.67 14.53 7.44
N CYS A 186 -1.62 15.03 6.21
CA CYS A 186 -0.54 15.88 5.76
C CYS A 186 -0.87 17.34 6.08
N SER A 187 0.06 18.03 6.74
CA SER A 187 -0.05 19.48 6.90
C SER A 187 -0.05 20.13 5.51
N LYS A 188 -1.02 21.01 5.23
CA LYS A 188 -0.97 21.86 4.04
C LYS A 188 0.30 22.70 4.14
N GLN A 189 1.32 22.40 3.34
CA GLN A 189 2.44 23.32 3.20
C GLN A 189 1.83 24.63 2.66
N LYS A 190 1.89 25.69 3.45
CA LYS A 190 1.85 27.03 2.87
C LYS A 190 3.13 27.10 2.06
N ASP A 191 3.02 27.27 0.75
CA ASP A 191 4.16 27.48 -0.13
C ASP A 191 5.03 28.59 0.46
N ILE A 192 6.10 28.22 1.16
CA ILE A 192 7.14 29.16 1.54
C ILE A 192 7.90 29.34 0.24
N ALA A 193 7.55 30.39 -0.50
CA ALA A 193 8.34 30.87 -1.62
C ALA A 193 9.80 30.98 -1.15
N LEU A 194 10.65 30.08 -1.67
CA LEU A 194 12.09 30.11 -1.51
C LEU A 194 12.60 31.39 -2.18
N VAL A 195 12.65 32.48 -1.41
CA VAL A 195 13.54 33.59 -1.74
C VAL A 195 14.94 33.08 -1.47
N SER A 196 15.65 32.75 -2.55
CA SER A 196 17.08 32.49 -2.53
C SER A 196 17.80 33.70 -1.94
N ALA A 197 18.21 33.59 -0.67
CA ALA A 197 19.24 34.44 -0.10
C ALA A 197 20.44 33.54 0.17
N GLU A 198 21.38 33.52 -0.77
CA GLU A 198 22.74 33.07 -0.52
C GLU A 198 23.26 33.82 0.71
N ARG A 199 23.51 33.08 1.80
CA ARG A 199 24.38 33.53 2.88
C ARG A 199 25.49 32.53 3.00
N GLU A 200 26.67 32.94 2.53
CA GLU A 200 27.94 32.28 2.81
C GLU A 200 28.07 32.05 4.32
N VAL A 201 28.16 30.78 4.72
CA VAL A 201 28.48 30.41 6.09
C VAL A 201 30.01 30.37 6.20
N ASN A 202 30.59 31.39 6.81
CA ASN A 202 32.00 31.41 7.19
C ASN A 202 32.22 30.53 8.44
N TRP A 203 32.88 29.38 8.26
CA TRP A 203 33.10 28.35 9.29
C TRP A 203 34.26 28.64 10.27
N GLN A 204 34.59 29.90 10.57
CA GLN A 204 35.74 30.23 11.44
C GLN A 204 35.46 30.79 12.84
N ILE A 205 34.23 30.81 13.37
CA ILE A 205 33.97 31.39 14.72
C ILE A 205 33.19 30.47 15.67
N PHE A 206 33.51 29.17 15.76
CA PHE A 206 32.98 28.33 16.86
C PHE A 206 33.97 27.29 17.43
N PHE A 207 35.27 27.56 17.35
CA PHE A 207 36.28 26.92 18.21
C PHE A 207 36.95 27.99 19.06
N GLY A 208 36.42 28.21 20.26
CA GLY A 208 37.05 29.06 21.26
C GLY A 208 36.05 29.72 22.17
N LEU A 209 35.64 29.01 23.23
CA LEU A 209 35.34 29.51 24.58
C LEU A 209 34.94 28.31 25.45
N ILE A 210 35.96 27.53 25.83
CA ILE A 210 36.01 26.83 27.12
C ILE A 210 36.90 27.72 28.00
N MET A 211 36.50 27.91 29.25
CA MET A 211 37.10 28.69 30.36
C MET A 211 36.35 30.00 30.64
N ASP A 212 35.29 29.92 31.44
CA ASP A 212 35.30 30.38 32.84
C ASP A 212 34.32 29.54 33.68
#